data_AF-A0A669QP66-F1
#
_entry.id   AF-A0A669QP66-F1
#
_cell.length_a   1.000
_cell.length_b   1.000
_cell.length_c   1.000
_cell.angle_alpha   90.00
_cell.angle_beta   90.00
_cell.angle_gamma   90.00
#
_symmetry.space_group_name_H-M   'P 1'
#
loop_
_entity.id
_entity.type
_entity.pdbx_description
1 polymer ?
#
loop_
_entity_poly.entity_id
_entity_poly.type
_entity_poly.pdbx_seq_one_letter_code
_entity_poly.pdbx_strand_id
1 'polypeptide(L)'
;SLTLPAETLEGSGRATFSVIGDIMGPALQNLDQLLKMPFGCGEQNMVQFAPNIFILQYLKKTKQLDPDIEVAALYYLRTGYQRQLLYKHDDGSYSAFGKSDTQGNTWLTAFVARSFGQASSYIYISKDHVQDAVLWLQKHQLSNGCFQSVGKLFNNDLKDTMLNNALRCLKNVKFDETNLYVKALMAYVFTLTEDVEMRQELLDKLEKETGKLLPFKNLDFFSLDSQNHGIVGIVAYILLAHVSKPDFAVNESAVSKLVHWLSKQRNALGGFASTQDTVISLQALAQYAALIPHEVRDVKVTVKGKETTPLEFHVHQNNKLVLHQASLLEVPGMYTVQATGSGCVYIQSTLYYNTPPPKAEVVFLLDVETVTRECDGVRKQFDIHLSVSYTGDRETSNMALVEVDMLSGFIPMKKSVKELENVLLVKKAEIKPDKVTIYLEEVRGRPHRSAQSSSTKVVAVQQKYFVLRIS
;
A
#
# COMPACT_ATOMS: atom_id res chain seq x y z
N SER A 1 -28.67 3.59 4.83
CA SER A 1 -28.85 5.03 5.14
C SER A 1 -27.58 5.76 4.74
N LEU A 2 -27.67 7.02 4.31
CA LEU A 2 -26.53 7.91 4.13
C LEU A 2 -26.67 9.09 5.10
N THR A 3 -25.64 9.33 5.89
CA THR A 3 -25.61 10.32 6.98
C THR A 3 -24.30 11.11 6.90
N LEU A 4 -24.37 12.43 7.03
CA LEU A 4 -23.20 13.31 7.06
C LEU A 4 -22.74 13.53 8.51
N PRO A 5 -21.41 13.59 8.79
CA PRO A 5 -20.89 14.01 10.09
C PRO A 5 -21.28 15.47 10.43
N ALA A 6 -21.36 15.78 11.72
CA ALA A 6 -21.77 17.10 12.20
C ALA A 6 -20.81 18.25 11.79
N GLU A 7 -19.53 17.95 11.56
CA GLU A 7 -18.54 18.93 11.07
C GLU A 7 -18.59 19.17 9.54
N THR A 8 -19.58 18.61 8.83
CA THR A 8 -19.67 18.76 7.36
C THR A 8 -20.01 20.20 6.96
N LEU A 9 -19.23 20.77 6.03
CA LEU A 9 -19.55 22.04 5.38
C LEU A 9 -20.84 21.91 4.57
N GLU A 10 -21.77 22.85 4.77
CA GLU A 10 -23.07 22.87 4.11
C GLU A 10 -22.95 22.83 2.58
N GLY A 11 -23.84 22.09 1.92
CA GLY A 11 -23.81 21.89 0.47
C GLY A 11 -22.65 21.03 -0.09
N SER A 12 -21.67 20.61 0.72
CA SER A 12 -20.55 19.78 0.24
C SER A 12 -20.86 18.29 0.10
N GLY A 13 -21.95 17.83 0.72
CA GLY A 13 -22.36 16.42 0.73
C GLY A 13 -22.84 15.93 -0.64
N ARG A 14 -22.13 14.96 -1.22
CA ARG A 14 -22.49 14.29 -2.47
C ARG A 14 -22.25 12.79 -2.35
N ALA A 15 -23.09 11.96 -2.96
CA ALA A 15 -22.92 10.51 -2.91
C ALA A 15 -23.03 9.89 -4.31
N THR A 16 -22.31 8.79 -4.52
CA THR A 16 -22.41 7.97 -5.72
C THR A 16 -22.66 6.53 -5.35
N PHE A 17 -23.56 5.88 -6.08
CA PHE A 17 -23.83 4.45 -5.98
C PHE A 17 -23.15 3.73 -7.13
N SER A 18 -22.53 2.57 -6.85
CA SER A 18 -21.68 1.85 -7.78
C SER A 18 -21.97 0.34 -7.72
N VAL A 19 -22.11 -0.30 -8.88
CA VAL A 19 -22.40 -1.73 -9.04
C VAL A 19 -21.40 -2.37 -10.00
N ILE A 20 -20.91 -3.57 -9.69
CA ILE A 20 -19.95 -4.31 -10.52
C ILE A 20 -20.08 -5.82 -10.28
N GLY A 21 -19.77 -6.64 -11.28
CA GLY A 21 -19.84 -8.11 -11.20
C GLY A 21 -18.62 -8.78 -10.56
N ASP A 22 -17.69 -7.99 -10.02
CA ASP A 22 -16.41 -8.46 -9.51
C ASP A 22 -15.97 -7.61 -8.30
N ILE A 23 -15.60 -8.25 -7.20
CA ILE A 23 -15.14 -7.58 -5.98
C ILE A 23 -13.70 -7.03 -6.07
N MET A 24 -12.88 -7.54 -7.00
CA MET A 24 -11.64 -6.87 -7.42
C MET A 24 -11.92 -5.75 -8.41
N GLY A 25 -13.11 -5.70 -9.01
CA GLY A 25 -13.57 -4.69 -9.96
C GLY A 25 -13.21 -3.23 -9.64
N PRO A 26 -13.46 -2.68 -8.43
CA PRO A 26 -13.08 -1.29 -8.10
C PRO A 26 -11.57 -1.03 -8.08
N ALA A 27 -10.76 -2.07 -7.93
CA ALA A 27 -9.29 -2.04 -8.04
C ALA A 27 -8.82 -2.27 -9.50
N LEU A 28 -9.58 -3.04 -10.28
CA LEU A 28 -9.38 -3.24 -11.73
C LEU A 28 -9.92 -2.08 -12.60
N GLN A 29 -10.71 -1.18 -12.02
CA GLN A 29 -11.16 0.07 -12.63
C GLN A 29 -10.02 1.06 -12.80
N ASN A 30 -9.29 1.31 -11.70
CA ASN A 30 -8.13 2.21 -11.66
C ASN A 30 -6.84 1.43 -11.95
N LEU A 31 -6.88 0.49 -12.91
CA LEU A 31 -5.82 -0.48 -13.12
C LEU A 31 -4.53 0.17 -13.67
N ASP A 32 -4.66 1.26 -14.42
CA ASP A 32 -3.60 2.17 -14.80
C ASP A 32 -2.87 2.79 -13.59
N GLN A 33 -3.62 3.05 -12.52
CA GLN A 33 -3.10 3.59 -11.26
C GLN A 33 -2.71 2.50 -10.24
N LEU A 34 -3.12 1.24 -10.44
CA LEU A 34 -2.81 0.12 -9.56
C LEU A 34 -1.62 -0.71 -10.05
N LEU A 35 -1.53 -0.92 -11.37
CA LEU A 35 -0.31 -1.37 -12.07
C LEU A 35 0.67 -0.20 -12.16
N LYS A 36 1.28 0.21 -11.05
CA LYS A 36 2.31 1.26 -11.08
C LYS A 36 3.62 0.68 -11.63
N MET A 37 4.25 1.39 -12.56
CA MET A 37 5.64 1.14 -12.95
C MET A 37 6.56 1.34 -11.73
N PRO A 38 7.29 0.30 -11.25
CA PRO A 38 8.07 0.40 -10.03
C PRO A 38 9.15 1.49 -10.05
N PHE A 39 9.10 2.44 -9.10
CA PHE A 39 10.08 3.52 -8.92
C PHE A 39 10.43 3.74 -7.44
N GLY A 40 11.37 4.66 -7.16
CA GLY A 40 11.75 5.05 -5.81
C GLY A 40 13.00 4.33 -5.28
N CYS A 41 13.11 4.21 -3.97
CA CYS A 41 14.12 3.37 -3.30
C CYS A 41 13.78 1.87 -3.41
N GLY A 42 14.68 0.99 -2.96
CA GLY A 42 14.51 -0.47 -3.06
C GLY A 42 13.25 -1.01 -2.34
N GLU A 43 12.77 -0.33 -1.30
CA GLU A 43 11.48 -0.65 -0.67
C GLU A 43 10.31 -0.20 -1.56
N GLN A 44 10.28 1.07 -1.99
CA GLN A 44 9.22 1.64 -2.84
C GLN A 44 9.06 0.91 -4.18
N ASN A 45 10.17 0.46 -4.78
CA ASN A 45 10.17 -0.33 -6.01
C ASN A 45 9.46 -1.68 -5.77
N MET A 46 9.78 -2.40 -4.70
CA MET A 46 9.10 -3.67 -4.38
C MET A 46 7.63 -3.51 -4.02
N VAL A 47 7.29 -2.42 -3.36
CA VAL A 47 5.92 -2.04 -2.98
C VAL A 47 5.02 -1.85 -4.20
N GLN A 48 5.57 -1.37 -5.31
CA GLN A 48 4.85 -1.25 -6.58
C GLN A 48 4.96 -2.52 -7.44
N PHE A 49 6.07 -3.26 -7.35
CA PHE A 49 6.27 -4.53 -8.05
C PHE A 49 5.29 -5.63 -7.58
N ALA A 50 5.11 -5.83 -6.27
CA ALA A 50 4.32 -6.95 -5.76
C ALA A 50 2.82 -6.93 -6.16
N PRO A 51 2.09 -5.79 -6.13
CA PRO A 51 0.71 -5.73 -6.62
C PRO A 51 0.54 -6.16 -8.08
N ASN A 52 1.48 -5.82 -8.97
CA ASN A 52 1.45 -6.26 -10.38
C ASN A 52 1.36 -7.80 -10.49
N ILE A 53 2.04 -8.54 -9.60
CA ILE A 53 2.00 -10.02 -9.58
C ILE A 53 0.61 -10.52 -9.19
N PHE A 54 0.02 -9.99 -8.11
CA PHE A 54 -1.24 -10.47 -7.58
C PHE A 54 -2.43 -10.15 -8.50
N ILE A 55 -2.36 -9.02 -9.21
CA ILE A 55 -3.36 -8.66 -10.21
C ILE A 55 -3.26 -9.58 -11.45
N LEU A 56 -2.06 -9.86 -11.96
CA LEU A 56 -1.87 -10.86 -13.02
C LEU A 56 -2.36 -12.25 -12.59
N GLN A 57 -2.02 -12.69 -11.37
CA GLN A 57 -2.47 -13.96 -10.82
C GLN A 57 -3.99 -14.03 -10.72
N TYR A 58 -4.63 -12.92 -10.30
CA TYR A 58 -6.08 -12.81 -10.25
C TYR A 58 -6.72 -12.94 -11.64
N LEU A 59 -6.35 -12.05 -12.55
CA LEU A 59 -6.93 -12.00 -13.90
C LEU A 59 -6.71 -13.31 -14.67
N LYS A 60 -5.54 -13.94 -14.50
CA LYS A 60 -5.22 -15.23 -15.14
C LYS A 60 -6.02 -16.39 -14.54
N LYS A 61 -6.13 -16.49 -13.21
CA LYS A 61 -6.92 -17.55 -12.54
C LYS A 61 -8.42 -17.42 -12.83
N THR A 62 -8.94 -16.19 -12.93
CA THR A 62 -10.36 -15.91 -13.18
C THR A 62 -10.75 -15.91 -14.66
N LYS A 63 -9.78 -16.07 -15.58
CA LYS A 63 -9.95 -15.99 -17.05
C LYS A 63 -10.50 -14.63 -17.50
N GLN A 64 -9.94 -13.56 -16.92
CA GLN A 64 -10.32 -12.16 -17.14
C GLN A 64 -9.15 -11.28 -17.62
N LEU A 65 -8.01 -11.91 -17.97
CA LEU A 65 -6.81 -11.20 -18.40
C LEU A 65 -6.93 -10.74 -19.86
N ASP A 66 -6.95 -9.43 -20.05
CA ASP A 66 -6.84 -8.78 -21.35
C ASP A 66 -5.38 -8.78 -21.85
N PRO A 67 -5.12 -8.91 -23.18
CA PRO A 67 -3.77 -8.92 -23.73
C PRO A 67 -2.95 -7.64 -23.47
N ASP A 68 -3.55 -6.46 -23.57
CA ASP A 68 -2.82 -5.19 -23.38
C ASP A 68 -2.48 -4.99 -21.89
N ILE A 69 -3.37 -5.45 -21.00
CA ILE A 69 -3.10 -5.55 -19.56
C ILE A 69 -1.94 -6.52 -19.27
N GLU A 70 -1.90 -7.70 -19.91
CA GLU A 70 -0.79 -8.66 -19.73
C GLU A 70 0.54 -8.04 -20.22
N VAL A 71 0.56 -7.40 -21.39
CA VAL A 71 1.75 -6.73 -21.93
C VAL A 71 2.26 -5.62 -21.00
N ALA A 72 1.38 -4.76 -20.51
CA ALA A 72 1.74 -3.66 -19.60
C ALA A 72 2.29 -4.18 -18.26
N ALA A 73 1.59 -5.12 -17.62
CA ALA A 73 2.02 -5.68 -16.33
C ALA A 73 3.33 -6.49 -16.46
N LEU A 74 3.52 -7.26 -17.54
CA LEU A 74 4.78 -7.95 -17.81
C LEU A 74 5.95 -6.98 -18.06
N TYR A 75 5.69 -5.85 -18.72
CA TYR A 75 6.69 -4.78 -18.88
C TYR A 75 7.07 -4.16 -17.53
N TYR A 76 6.09 -3.81 -16.68
CA TYR A 76 6.35 -3.27 -15.34
C TYR A 76 7.08 -4.26 -14.42
N LEU A 77 6.77 -5.56 -14.48
CA LEU A 77 7.52 -6.58 -13.76
C LEU A 77 8.97 -6.67 -14.26
N ARG A 78 9.21 -6.73 -15.58
CA ARG A 78 10.58 -6.76 -16.14
C ARG A 78 11.39 -5.53 -15.74
N THR A 79 10.80 -4.33 -15.83
CA THR A 79 11.43 -3.08 -15.42
C THR A 79 11.68 -3.01 -13.92
N GLY A 80 10.72 -3.41 -13.09
CA GLY A 80 10.85 -3.40 -11.63
C GLY A 80 11.87 -4.41 -11.11
N TYR A 81 11.95 -5.59 -11.73
CA TYR A 81 13.01 -6.57 -11.47
C TYR A 81 14.39 -5.99 -11.77
N GLN A 82 14.59 -5.42 -12.97
CA GLN A 82 15.86 -4.78 -13.34
C GLN A 82 16.23 -3.62 -12.42
N ARG A 83 15.26 -2.77 -12.03
CA ARG A 83 15.47 -1.68 -11.06
C ARG A 83 15.84 -2.20 -9.66
N GLN A 84 15.25 -3.31 -9.22
CA GLN A 84 15.56 -3.88 -7.91
C GLN A 84 16.99 -4.44 -7.81
N LEU A 85 17.57 -4.91 -8.91
CA LEU A 85 18.97 -5.39 -8.92
C LEU A 85 20.00 -4.28 -8.63
N LEU A 86 19.63 -3.00 -8.82
CA LEU A 86 20.44 -1.85 -8.39
C LEU A 86 20.56 -1.75 -6.86
N TYR A 87 19.66 -2.41 -6.14
CA TYR A 87 19.59 -2.46 -4.68
C TYR A 87 20.15 -3.77 -4.09
N LYS A 88 20.76 -4.63 -4.92
CA LYS A 88 21.42 -5.87 -4.51
C LYS A 88 22.86 -5.61 -4.04
N HIS A 89 23.26 -6.25 -2.95
CA HIS A 89 24.63 -6.30 -2.43
C HIS A 89 25.40 -7.50 -2.99
N ASP A 90 26.73 -7.43 -2.92
CA ASP A 90 27.62 -8.49 -3.43
C ASP A 90 27.52 -9.80 -2.61
N ASP A 91 26.99 -9.72 -1.38
CA ASP A 91 26.76 -10.86 -0.49
C ASP A 91 25.42 -11.61 -0.75
N GLY A 92 24.58 -11.08 -1.65
CA GLY A 92 23.28 -11.64 -2.01
C GLY A 92 22.06 -10.88 -1.46
N SER A 93 22.26 -9.97 -0.51
CA SER A 93 21.18 -9.24 0.17
C SER A 93 20.65 -8.03 -0.62
N TYR A 94 19.58 -7.43 -0.11
CA TYR A 94 19.01 -6.19 -0.62
C TYR A 94 18.80 -5.17 0.51
N SER A 95 18.93 -3.87 0.22
CA SER A 95 18.62 -2.78 1.17
C SER A 95 17.95 -1.60 0.46
N ALA A 96 17.43 -0.63 1.22
CA ALA A 96 16.64 0.47 0.65
C ALA A 96 17.43 1.33 -0.36
N PHE A 97 18.74 1.48 -0.16
CA PHE A 97 19.63 2.28 -1.01
C PHE A 97 20.79 1.46 -1.60
N GLY A 98 20.72 0.12 -1.51
CA GLY A 98 21.72 -0.78 -2.06
C GLY A 98 23.09 -0.55 -1.43
N LYS A 99 24.14 -0.51 -2.24
CA LYS A 99 25.54 -0.32 -1.80
C LYS A 99 25.83 1.04 -1.13
N SER A 100 24.85 1.95 -1.03
CA SER A 100 24.93 3.16 -0.21
C SER A 100 24.60 2.91 1.27
N ASP A 101 23.94 1.79 1.59
CA ASP A 101 23.83 1.27 2.95
C ASP A 101 25.02 0.36 3.26
N THR A 102 25.46 0.32 4.52
CA THR A 102 26.63 -0.48 4.92
C THR A 102 26.40 -1.99 4.97
N GLN A 103 25.15 -2.44 4.82
CA GLN A 103 24.74 -3.83 4.93
C GLN A 103 23.33 -4.08 4.35
N GLY A 104 23.04 -5.35 4.05
CA GLY A 104 21.70 -5.82 3.72
C GLY A 104 20.65 -5.62 4.82
N ASN A 105 19.40 -5.72 4.40
CA ASN A 105 18.20 -5.61 5.22
C ASN A 105 17.45 -6.96 5.20
N THR A 106 17.18 -7.55 6.38
CA THR A 106 16.57 -8.89 6.49
C THR A 106 15.24 -8.98 5.74
N TRP A 107 14.35 -8.02 5.95
CA TRP A 107 13.03 -8.04 5.30
C TRP A 107 13.09 -7.80 3.82
N LEU A 108 13.79 -6.77 3.36
CA LEU A 108 13.77 -6.43 1.94
C LEU A 108 14.38 -7.58 1.14
N THR A 109 15.42 -8.24 1.67
CA THR A 109 15.95 -9.49 1.11
C THR A 109 14.89 -10.60 1.03
N ALA A 110 14.11 -10.82 2.10
CA ALA A 110 13.04 -11.82 2.15
C ALA A 110 11.82 -11.48 1.25
N PHE A 111 11.40 -10.21 1.21
CA PHE A 111 10.29 -9.71 0.42
C PHE A 111 10.61 -9.65 -1.07
N VAL A 112 11.86 -9.32 -1.42
CA VAL A 112 12.41 -9.51 -2.76
C VAL A 112 12.40 -10.99 -3.12
N ALA A 113 12.97 -11.88 -2.29
CA ALA A 113 13.01 -13.32 -2.58
C ALA A 113 11.62 -13.94 -2.77
N ARG A 114 10.65 -13.61 -1.90
CA ARG A 114 9.23 -13.99 -2.03
C ARG A 114 8.65 -13.50 -3.36
N SER A 115 8.75 -12.20 -3.62
CA SER A 115 8.11 -11.57 -4.78
C SER A 115 8.75 -12.00 -6.09
N PHE A 116 10.06 -12.20 -6.13
CA PHE A 116 10.78 -12.77 -7.27
C PHE A 116 10.40 -14.24 -7.49
N GLY A 117 10.30 -15.03 -6.43
CA GLY A 117 9.79 -16.41 -6.50
C GLY A 117 8.39 -16.47 -7.13
N GLN A 118 7.48 -15.60 -6.71
CA GLN A 118 6.13 -15.51 -7.28
C GLN A 118 6.13 -14.99 -8.73
N ALA A 119 6.90 -13.93 -9.02
CA ALA A 119 7.01 -13.33 -10.36
C ALA A 119 7.70 -14.23 -11.40
N SER A 120 8.51 -15.21 -10.97
CA SER A 120 9.18 -16.18 -11.87
C SER A 120 8.22 -17.02 -12.73
N SER A 121 6.93 -17.06 -12.36
CA SER A 121 5.86 -17.70 -13.13
C SER A 121 5.31 -16.84 -14.29
N TYR A 122 5.73 -15.57 -14.40
CA TYR A 122 5.31 -14.61 -15.43
C TYR A 122 6.48 -14.01 -16.22
N ILE A 123 7.63 -13.79 -15.57
CA ILE A 123 8.82 -13.19 -16.18
C ILE A 123 10.07 -14.00 -15.88
N TYR A 124 11.08 -13.93 -16.77
CA TYR A 124 12.39 -14.50 -16.48
C TYR A 124 13.05 -13.77 -15.30
N ILE A 125 13.41 -14.55 -14.29
CA ILE A 125 14.16 -14.13 -13.10
C ILE A 125 15.29 -15.14 -12.92
N SER A 126 16.51 -14.66 -12.65
CA SER A 126 17.63 -15.56 -12.38
C SER A 126 17.37 -16.30 -11.06
N LYS A 127 17.51 -17.63 -11.09
CA LYS A 127 17.43 -18.47 -9.88
C LYS A 127 18.49 -18.06 -8.87
N ASP A 128 19.67 -17.68 -9.34
CA ASP A 128 20.81 -17.28 -8.51
C ASP A 128 20.46 -16.04 -7.67
N HIS A 129 19.74 -15.06 -8.24
CA HIS A 129 19.32 -13.85 -7.51
C HIS A 129 18.32 -14.11 -6.37
N VAL A 130 17.61 -15.24 -6.42
CA VAL A 130 16.72 -15.71 -5.34
C VAL A 130 17.48 -16.60 -4.36
N GLN A 131 18.34 -17.49 -4.88
CA GLN A 131 19.16 -18.40 -4.10
C GLN A 131 20.18 -17.64 -3.23
N ASP A 132 20.85 -16.62 -3.77
CA ASP A 132 21.72 -15.67 -3.07
C ASP A 132 21.03 -15.07 -1.84
N ALA A 133 19.83 -14.50 -2.04
CA ALA A 133 19.03 -13.87 -1.01
C ALA A 133 18.66 -14.87 0.10
N VAL A 134 18.21 -16.08 -0.29
CA VAL A 134 17.84 -17.15 0.64
C VAL A 134 19.06 -17.69 1.40
N LEU A 135 20.23 -17.83 0.76
CA LEU A 135 21.48 -18.22 1.42
C LEU A 135 21.98 -17.15 2.38
N TRP A 136 21.81 -15.87 2.05
CA TRP A 136 22.14 -14.76 2.94
C TRP A 136 21.23 -14.71 4.17
N LEU A 137 19.92 -14.94 3.99
CA LEU A 137 18.96 -15.02 5.10
C LEU A 137 19.29 -16.19 6.03
N GLN A 138 19.65 -17.36 5.50
CA GLN A 138 20.06 -18.52 6.29
C GLN A 138 21.27 -18.23 7.20
N LYS A 139 22.23 -17.40 6.77
CA LYS A 139 23.37 -16.96 7.61
C LYS A 139 22.95 -16.08 8.80
N HIS A 140 21.76 -15.48 8.74
CA HIS A 140 21.18 -14.62 9.78
C HIS A 140 20.08 -15.34 10.60
N GLN A 141 19.98 -16.67 10.47
CA GLN A 141 19.18 -17.49 11.40
C GLN A 141 19.94 -17.73 12.70
N LEU A 142 19.31 -17.41 13.82
CA LEU A 142 19.82 -17.70 15.17
C LEU A 142 19.68 -19.19 15.50
N SER A 143 20.41 -19.68 16.50
CA SER A 143 20.39 -21.11 16.91
C SER A 143 19.03 -21.59 17.44
N ASN A 144 18.18 -20.68 17.95
CA ASN A 144 16.79 -20.97 18.31
C ASN A 144 15.84 -21.03 17.09
N GLY A 145 16.34 -20.66 15.90
CA GLY A 145 15.63 -20.65 14.63
C GLY A 145 14.95 -19.33 14.24
N CYS A 146 14.96 -18.33 15.13
CA CYS A 146 14.44 -17.00 14.82
C CYS A 146 15.40 -16.20 13.91
N PHE A 147 14.92 -15.14 13.27
CA PHE A 147 15.74 -14.28 12.40
C PHE A 147 16.31 -13.10 13.16
N GLN A 148 17.59 -12.82 12.94
CA GLN A 148 18.16 -11.56 13.37
C GLN A 148 17.71 -10.45 12.41
N SER A 149 17.04 -9.44 12.96
CA SER A 149 16.78 -8.20 12.23
C SER A 149 18.09 -7.45 12.07
N VAL A 150 18.56 -7.30 10.84
CA VAL A 150 19.76 -6.54 10.47
C VAL A 150 19.41 -5.53 9.36
N GLY A 151 20.08 -4.39 9.37
CA GLY A 151 19.76 -3.21 8.55
C GLY A 151 18.67 -2.30 9.17
N LYS A 152 18.57 -1.05 8.70
CA LYS A 152 17.41 -0.18 8.99
C LYS A 152 16.26 -0.58 8.04
N LEU A 153 15.06 -0.78 8.61
CA LEU A 153 14.10 -1.76 8.10
C LEU A 153 12.65 -1.48 8.55
N PHE A 154 11.66 -1.71 7.67
CA PHE A 154 10.23 -1.57 7.98
C PHE A 154 9.40 -2.86 7.67
N ASN A 155 9.16 -3.71 8.68
CA ASN A 155 8.39 -4.99 8.69
C ASN A 155 9.16 -6.27 8.22
N ASN A 156 8.60 -7.51 8.22
CA ASN A 156 9.27 -8.83 7.91
C ASN A 156 8.39 -9.80 7.00
N ASP A 157 8.68 -11.06 6.57
CA ASP A 157 9.63 -12.19 6.86
C ASP A 157 9.75 -13.19 5.62
N LEU A 158 10.18 -14.48 5.79
CA LEU A 158 10.33 -15.67 4.84
C LEU A 158 11.76 -15.90 4.24
N LYS A 159 12.27 -17.07 3.73
CA LYS A 159 12.06 -18.56 3.72
C LYS A 159 13.43 -19.21 3.29
N ASP A 160 13.78 -20.51 3.30
CA ASP A 160 12.96 -21.75 3.41
C ASP A 160 13.59 -23.00 4.09
N THR A 161 14.89 -23.34 4.02
CA THR A 161 15.39 -24.56 4.74
C THR A 161 15.34 -24.41 6.26
N MET A 162 15.97 -23.34 6.74
CA MET A 162 15.37 -22.23 7.48
C MET A 162 14.01 -22.47 8.18
N LEU A 163 12.98 -22.92 7.46
CA LEU A 163 11.59 -23.02 7.90
C LEU A 163 11.43 -23.97 9.08
N ASN A 164 12.10 -25.12 9.12
CA ASN A 164 11.91 -26.06 10.23
C ASN A 164 12.44 -25.49 11.56
N ASN A 165 13.50 -24.69 11.50
CA ASN A 165 14.00 -23.93 12.63
C ASN A 165 13.11 -22.71 12.93
N ALA A 166 12.61 -22.00 11.91
CA ALA A 166 11.71 -20.86 12.07
C ALA A 166 10.36 -21.27 12.69
N LEU A 167 9.78 -22.39 12.27
CA LEU A 167 8.60 -23.00 12.87
C LEU A 167 8.86 -23.43 14.31
N ARG A 168 10.07 -23.92 14.65
CA ARG A 168 10.45 -24.17 16.05
C ARG A 168 10.49 -22.87 16.87
N CYS A 169 11.06 -21.80 16.32
CA CYS A 169 10.99 -20.46 16.93
C CYS A 169 9.53 -20.03 17.15
N LEU A 170 8.69 -20.08 16.12
CA LEU A 170 7.28 -19.67 16.16
C LEU A 170 6.43 -20.52 17.12
N LYS A 171 6.61 -21.85 17.17
CA LYS A 171 5.91 -22.72 18.13
C LYS A 171 6.35 -22.51 19.58
N ASN A 172 7.55 -21.95 19.81
CA ASN A 172 8.05 -21.60 21.14
C ASN A 172 7.60 -20.20 21.60
N VAL A 173 6.89 -19.42 20.78
CA VAL A 173 6.33 -18.12 21.18
C VAL A 173 5.08 -18.35 22.03
N LYS A 174 5.01 -17.75 23.22
CA LYS A 174 3.78 -17.72 24.02
C LYS A 174 2.73 -16.82 23.35
N PHE A 175 1.70 -17.39 22.72
CA PHE A 175 0.69 -16.59 22.02
C PHE A 175 -0.08 -15.65 22.95
N ASP A 176 -0.28 -16.02 24.21
CA ASP A 176 -1.09 -15.21 25.14
C ASP A 176 -0.44 -13.86 25.48
N GLU A 177 0.87 -13.70 25.24
CA GLU A 177 1.65 -12.48 25.44
C GLU A 177 1.85 -11.65 24.14
N THR A 178 1.37 -12.12 22.97
CA THR A 178 1.61 -11.45 21.67
C THR A 178 0.48 -10.56 21.16
N ASN A 179 0.85 -9.55 20.35
CA ASN A 179 -0.07 -8.67 19.63
C ASN A 179 -0.87 -9.44 18.56
N LEU A 180 -2.15 -9.08 18.40
CA LEU A 180 -3.07 -9.55 17.36
C LEU A 180 -2.47 -9.59 15.94
N TYR A 181 -1.63 -8.61 15.57
CA TYR A 181 -0.94 -8.60 14.27
C TYR A 181 0.03 -9.77 14.11
N VAL A 182 0.78 -10.10 15.16
CA VAL A 182 1.68 -11.25 15.18
C VAL A 182 0.88 -12.55 15.16
N LYS A 183 -0.21 -12.64 15.94
CA LYS A 183 -1.13 -13.80 15.91
C LYS A 183 -1.72 -14.05 14.51
N ALA A 184 -2.19 -13.00 13.83
CA ALA A 184 -2.76 -13.10 12.48
C ALA A 184 -1.73 -13.50 11.43
N LEU A 185 -0.53 -12.91 11.48
CA LEU A 185 0.60 -13.31 10.63
C LEU A 185 0.98 -14.78 10.85
N MET A 186 1.04 -15.23 12.12
CA MET A 186 1.36 -16.61 12.46
C MET A 186 0.27 -17.59 12.01
N ALA A 187 -1.02 -17.27 12.16
CA ALA A 187 -2.12 -18.08 11.64
C ALA A 187 -2.00 -18.26 10.12
N TYR A 188 -1.59 -17.21 9.39
CA TYR A 188 -1.30 -17.31 7.95
C TYR A 188 -0.06 -18.17 7.65
N VAL A 189 1.04 -18.03 8.41
CA VAL A 189 2.22 -18.88 8.26
C VAL A 189 1.89 -20.36 8.48
N PHE A 190 1.19 -20.71 9.56
CA PHE A 190 0.78 -22.09 9.83
C PHE A 190 -0.22 -22.62 8.78
N THR A 191 -1.07 -21.76 8.20
CA THR A 191 -1.88 -22.11 7.01
C THR A 191 -0.99 -22.46 5.80
N LEU A 192 0.08 -21.71 5.55
CA LEU A 192 1.01 -21.98 4.45
C LEU A 192 1.90 -23.22 4.67
N THR A 193 2.08 -23.65 5.92
CA THR A 193 2.86 -24.86 6.29
C THR A 193 1.98 -26.05 6.67
N GLU A 194 0.67 -25.98 6.36
CA GLU A 194 -0.31 -27.07 6.54
C GLU A 194 -0.46 -27.54 7.99
N ASP A 195 -0.14 -26.67 8.95
CA ASP A 195 -0.18 -26.93 10.38
C ASP A 195 -1.56 -26.53 10.95
N VAL A 196 -2.52 -27.44 10.79
CA VAL A 196 -3.95 -27.21 11.07
C VAL A 196 -4.22 -26.93 12.55
N GLU A 197 -3.53 -27.61 13.46
CA GLU A 197 -3.73 -27.46 14.91
C GLU A 197 -3.34 -26.05 15.38
N MET A 198 -2.13 -25.61 15.03
CA MET A 198 -1.63 -24.27 15.37
C MET A 198 -2.43 -23.16 14.67
N ARG A 199 -2.86 -23.40 13.42
CA ARG A 199 -3.77 -22.51 12.67
C ARG A 199 -5.08 -22.32 13.43
N GLN A 200 -5.73 -23.40 13.87
CA GLN A 200 -7.02 -23.29 14.53
C GLN A 200 -6.91 -22.67 15.92
N GLU A 201 -5.91 -23.01 16.73
CA GLU A 201 -5.70 -22.39 18.05
C GLU A 201 -5.52 -20.86 17.93
N LEU A 202 -4.74 -20.41 16.95
CA LEU A 202 -4.53 -18.99 16.70
C LEU A 202 -5.78 -18.30 16.14
N LEU A 203 -6.55 -18.94 15.27
CA LEU A 203 -7.82 -18.39 14.77
C LEU A 203 -8.87 -18.30 15.88
N ASP A 204 -8.97 -19.30 16.76
CA ASP A 204 -9.88 -19.28 17.92
C ASP A 204 -9.48 -18.21 18.93
N LYS A 205 -8.17 -18.04 19.20
CA LYS A 205 -7.65 -16.94 20.04
C LYS A 205 -7.91 -15.58 19.40
N LEU A 206 -7.73 -15.46 18.08
CA LEU A 206 -8.06 -14.24 17.34
C LEU A 206 -9.56 -13.95 17.38
N GLU A 207 -10.46 -14.92 17.20
CA GLU A 207 -11.91 -14.69 17.31
C GLU A 207 -12.32 -14.33 18.75
N LYS A 208 -11.68 -14.91 19.77
CA LYS A 208 -11.95 -14.64 21.19
C LYS A 208 -11.43 -13.29 21.68
N GLU A 209 -10.31 -12.80 21.16
CA GLU A 209 -9.75 -11.48 21.49
C GLU A 209 -10.35 -10.39 20.60
N THR A 210 -10.35 -10.61 19.28
CA THR A 210 -10.95 -9.69 18.32
C THR A 210 -12.46 -9.60 18.53
N GLY A 211 -13.15 -10.66 18.97
CA GLY A 211 -14.58 -10.62 19.34
C GLY A 211 -14.90 -9.90 20.65
N LYS A 212 -13.89 -9.41 21.38
CA LYS A 212 -14.06 -8.42 22.48
C LYS A 212 -13.81 -6.99 22.00
N LEU A 213 -13.12 -6.79 20.88
CA LEU A 213 -12.78 -5.50 20.29
C LEU A 213 -13.71 -5.11 19.12
N LEU A 214 -14.22 -6.12 18.40
CA LEU A 214 -15.24 -6.05 17.36
C LEU A 214 -16.52 -6.73 17.89
N PRO A 215 -17.64 -6.00 18.06
CA PRO A 215 -18.92 -6.61 18.40
C PRO A 215 -19.48 -7.36 17.18
N PHE A 216 -19.08 -8.62 16.98
CA PHE A 216 -19.63 -9.48 15.92
C PHE A 216 -21.14 -9.79 16.06
N LYS A 217 -21.79 -9.31 17.12
CA LYS A 217 -23.24 -9.27 17.30
C LYS A 217 -23.78 -7.85 17.16
N ASN A 218 -24.26 -7.55 15.95
CA ASN A 218 -25.17 -6.44 15.59
C ASN A 218 -24.68 -5.00 15.86
N LEU A 219 -24.56 -4.26 14.75
CA LEU A 219 -24.22 -2.84 14.59
C LEU A 219 -22.74 -2.42 14.76
N ASP A 220 -22.40 -1.44 13.92
CA ASP A 220 -21.34 -0.43 13.99
C ASP A 220 -19.89 -0.87 14.24
N PHE A 221 -19.22 -1.16 13.12
CA PHE A 221 -17.75 -1.07 12.98
C PHE A 221 -17.23 0.38 13.04
N PHE A 222 -18.11 1.39 13.09
CA PHE A 222 -17.74 2.81 12.98
C PHE A 222 -16.90 3.37 14.16
N SER A 223 -16.73 2.61 15.23
CA SER A 223 -16.02 3.03 16.45
C SER A 223 -14.51 2.74 16.49
N LEU A 224 -13.96 2.11 15.44
CA LEU A 224 -12.53 1.75 15.33
C LEU A 224 -11.77 2.54 14.25
N ASP A 225 -12.35 3.63 13.76
CA ASP A 225 -11.77 4.49 12.74
C ASP A 225 -10.60 5.37 13.28
N SER A 226 -9.82 5.93 12.35
CA SER A 226 -8.82 7.00 12.52
C SER A 226 -7.47 6.75 13.23
N GLN A 227 -7.28 5.78 14.15
CA GLN A 227 -6.08 5.76 15.03
C GLN A 227 -5.07 4.61 14.83
N ASN A 228 -5.50 3.36 14.53
CA ASN A 228 -4.59 2.20 14.58
C ASN A 228 -4.09 1.72 13.21
N HIS A 229 -2.84 2.10 12.89
CA HIS A 229 -2.09 1.82 11.66
C HIS A 229 -1.69 0.33 11.46
N GLY A 230 -2.66 -0.59 11.52
CA GLY A 230 -2.42 -2.02 11.29
C GLY A 230 -3.64 -2.94 11.29
N ILE A 231 -4.84 -2.47 11.65
CA ILE A 231 -6.05 -3.31 11.71
C ILE A 231 -6.39 -3.91 10.33
N VAL A 232 -6.15 -3.14 9.26
CA VAL A 232 -6.34 -3.59 7.87
C VAL A 232 -5.48 -4.83 7.59
N GLY A 233 -4.18 -4.78 7.89
CA GLY A 233 -3.26 -5.91 7.79
C GLY A 233 -3.64 -7.10 8.67
N ILE A 234 -4.13 -6.89 9.90
CA ILE A 234 -4.66 -7.97 10.76
C ILE A 234 -5.77 -8.72 10.03
N VAL A 235 -6.81 -8.01 9.56
CA VAL A 235 -7.95 -8.63 8.88
C VAL A 235 -7.55 -9.26 7.54
N ALA A 236 -6.62 -8.65 6.80
CA ALA A 236 -6.11 -9.22 5.56
C ALA A 236 -5.31 -10.52 5.78
N TYR A 237 -4.54 -10.64 6.86
CA TYR A 237 -3.87 -11.90 7.23
C TYR A 237 -4.84 -12.96 7.74
N ILE A 238 -5.86 -12.61 8.53
CA ILE A 238 -6.94 -13.54 8.92
C ILE A 238 -7.68 -14.05 7.67
N LEU A 239 -8.02 -13.16 6.73
CA LEU A 239 -8.63 -13.53 5.47
C LEU A 239 -7.76 -14.50 4.67
N LEU A 240 -6.46 -14.22 4.52
CA LEU A 240 -5.50 -15.13 3.88
C LEU A 240 -5.41 -16.50 4.59
N ALA A 241 -5.39 -16.51 5.93
CA ALA A 241 -5.39 -17.73 6.73
C ALA A 241 -6.66 -18.59 6.52
N HIS A 242 -7.79 -17.99 6.12
CA HIS A 242 -8.96 -18.76 5.68
C HIS A 242 -8.87 -19.21 4.21
N VAL A 243 -8.46 -18.34 3.27
CA VAL A 243 -8.63 -18.60 1.83
C VAL A 243 -7.45 -19.28 1.12
N SER A 244 -6.25 -19.31 1.71
CA SER A 244 -5.07 -19.90 1.05
C SER A 244 -5.09 -21.43 0.98
N LYS A 245 -5.82 -22.10 1.89
CA LYS A 245 -5.96 -23.56 1.99
C LYS A 245 -7.41 -23.91 2.39
N PRO A 246 -8.29 -24.22 1.41
CA PRO A 246 -9.74 -24.40 1.61
C PRO A 246 -10.13 -25.82 2.03
N ASP A 247 -9.21 -26.58 2.66
CA ASP A 247 -9.41 -27.98 3.07
C ASP A 247 -10.44 -28.16 4.21
N PHE A 248 -10.90 -27.05 4.78
CA PHE A 248 -11.98 -26.99 5.76
C PHE A 248 -13.14 -26.17 5.20
N ALA A 249 -14.37 -26.56 5.55
CA ALA A 249 -15.58 -25.86 5.17
C ALA A 249 -15.50 -24.39 5.60
N VAL A 250 -15.27 -23.51 4.62
CA VAL A 250 -15.12 -22.08 4.86
C VAL A 250 -16.39 -21.57 5.50
N ASN A 251 -16.30 -20.92 6.66
CA ASN A 251 -17.45 -20.24 7.26
C ASN A 251 -17.75 -18.99 6.41
N GLU A 252 -18.51 -19.18 5.32
CA GLU A 252 -18.78 -18.17 4.30
C GLU A 252 -19.37 -16.90 4.92
N SER A 253 -20.20 -17.05 5.97
CA SER A 253 -20.77 -15.94 6.73
C SER A 253 -19.72 -15.12 7.48
N ALA A 254 -18.69 -15.76 8.05
CA ALA A 254 -17.58 -15.05 8.69
C ALA A 254 -16.65 -14.40 7.65
N VAL A 255 -16.21 -15.16 6.65
CA VAL A 255 -15.27 -14.67 5.62
C VAL A 255 -15.87 -13.56 4.78
N SER A 256 -17.15 -13.65 4.40
CA SER A 256 -17.88 -12.58 3.70
C SER A 256 -17.93 -11.27 4.51
N LYS A 257 -18.07 -11.34 5.85
CA LYS A 257 -18.01 -10.14 6.71
C LYS A 257 -16.62 -9.50 6.73
N LEU A 258 -15.55 -10.31 6.86
CA LEU A 258 -14.17 -9.82 6.80
C LEU A 258 -13.89 -9.13 5.46
N VAL A 259 -14.32 -9.77 4.36
CA VAL A 259 -14.18 -9.25 2.99
C VAL A 259 -14.99 -7.97 2.77
N HIS A 260 -16.23 -7.91 3.25
CA HIS A 260 -17.08 -6.73 3.15
C HIS A 260 -16.50 -5.55 3.92
N TRP A 261 -15.93 -5.78 5.12
CA TRP A 261 -15.22 -4.73 5.84
C TRP A 261 -13.93 -4.30 5.12
N LEU A 262 -13.09 -5.26 4.72
CA LEU A 262 -11.82 -4.96 4.06
C LEU A 262 -12.04 -4.20 2.74
N SER A 263 -13.13 -4.48 2.03
CA SER A 263 -13.51 -3.74 0.81
C SER A 263 -13.95 -2.28 1.09
N LYS A 264 -14.48 -1.97 2.29
CA LYS A 264 -14.78 -0.59 2.74
C LYS A 264 -13.52 0.21 3.09
N GLN A 265 -12.43 -0.46 3.46
CA GLN A 265 -11.14 0.19 3.79
C GLN A 265 -10.32 0.59 2.55
N ARG A 266 -10.85 0.37 1.35
CA ARG A 266 -10.27 0.86 0.10
C ARG A 266 -10.50 2.35 -0.07
N ASN A 267 -9.45 3.07 -0.46
CA ASN A 267 -9.55 4.44 -0.94
C ASN A 267 -10.17 4.48 -2.35
N ALA A 268 -10.45 5.69 -2.85
CA ALA A 268 -11.10 5.91 -4.15
C ALA A 268 -10.32 5.35 -5.37
N LEU A 269 -9.04 4.98 -5.21
CA LEU A 269 -8.18 4.41 -6.24
C LEU A 269 -8.01 2.88 -6.10
N GLY A 270 -8.76 2.24 -5.19
CA GLY A 270 -8.71 0.79 -4.94
C GLY A 270 -7.53 0.33 -4.05
N GLY A 271 -6.63 1.23 -3.64
CA GLY A 271 -5.57 0.98 -2.66
C GLY A 271 -6.06 1.16 -1.21
N PHE A 272 -5.15 1.03 -0.24
CA PHE A 272 -5.44 1.17 1.19
C PHE A 272 -4.58 2.27 1.83
N ALA A 273 -4.82 2.57 3.11
CA ALA A 273 -4.14 3.65 3.84
C ALA A 273 -2.61 3.47 3.90
N SER A 274 -2.11 2.25 4.14
CA SER A 274 -0.69 1.94 4.05
C SER A 274 -0.32 1.09 2.84
N THR A 275 0.97 1.16 2.52
CA THR A 275 1.63 0.41 1.46
C THR A 275 1.56 -1.12 1.70
N GLN A 276 1.85 -1.59 2.91
CA GLN A 276 1.86 -3.03 3.22
C GLN A 276 0.43 -3.56 3.35
N ASP A 277 -0.48 -2.77 3.92
CA ASP A 277 -1.92 -3.08 3.92
C ASP A 277 -2.44 -3.25 2.50
N THR A 278 -2.03 -2.38 1.56
CA THR A 278 -2.42 -2.48 0.15
C THR A 278 -1.95 -3.80 -0.48
N VAL A 279 -0.67 -4.16 -0.31
CA VAL A 279 -0.10 -5.39 -0.86
C VAL A 279 -0.82 -6.64 -0.32
N ILE A 280 -0.99 -6.75 0.99
CA ILE A 280 -1.58 -7.93 1.64
C ILE A 280 -3.10 -8.00 1.43
N SER A 281 -3.81 -6.87 1.47
CA SER A 281 -5.27 -6.83 1.27
C SER A 281 -5.67 -7.10 -0.18
N LEU A 282 -4.89 -6.63 -1.16
CA LEU A 282 -5.11 -7.01 -2.57
C LEU A 282 -4.82 -8.50 -2.78
N GLN A 283 -3.77 -9.07 -2.17
CA GLN A 283 -3.54 -10.52 -2.21
C GLN A 283 -4.71 -11.30 -1.58
N ALA A 284 -5.21 -10.86 -0.42
CA ALA A 284 -6.31 -11.50 0.30
C ALA A 284 -7.63 -11.49 -0.49
N LEU A 285 -8.01 -10.31 -1.00
CA LEU A 285 -9.22 -10.13 -1.78
C LEU A 285 -9.14 -10.82 -3.15
N ALA A 286 -7.97 -10.84 -3.81
CA ALA A 286 -7.76 -11.60 -5.04
C ALA A 286 -7.89 -13.11 -4.82
N GLN A 287 -7.32 -13.65 -3.74
CA GLN A 287 -7.45 -15.08 -3.42
C GLN A 287 -8.89 -15.46 -3.08
N TYR A 288 -9.58 -14.67 -2.24
CA TYR A 288 -10.99 -14.89 -1.92
C TYR A 288 -11.88 -14.82 -3.16
N ALA A 289 -11.75 -13.75 -3.95
CA ALA A 289 -12.54 -13.56 -5.16
C ALA A 289 -12.38 -14.74 -6.12
N ALA A 290 -11.15 -15.27 -6.27
CA ALA A 290 -10.87 -16.44 -7.10
C ALA A 290 -11.22 -17.80 -6.45
N LEU A 291 -12.04 -17.82 -5.39
CA LEU A 291 -12.77 -19.00 -4.89
C LEU A 291 -14.29 -18.89 -5.14
N ILE A 292 -14.82 -17.69 -5.41
CA ILE A 292 -16.24 -17.46 -5.68
C ILE A 292 -16.55 -17.86 -7.14
N PRO A 293 -17.71 -18.47 -7.43
CA PRO A 293 -18.16 -18.69 -8.81
C PRO A 293 -18.28 -17.37 -9.59
N HIS A 294 -17.46 -17.18 -10.63
CA HIS A 294 -17.44 -15.98 -11.49
C HIS A 294 -18.58 -15.94 -12.53
N GLU A 295 -19.62 -16.76 -12.38
CA GLU A 295 -20.77 -16.82 -13.28
C GLU A 295 -21.80 -15.72 -12.95
N VAL A 296 -21.42 -14.47 -13.20
CA VAL A 296 -22.39 -13.38 -13.34
C VAL A 296 -23.01 -13.52 -14.73
N ARG A 297 -24.21 -14.11 -14.79
CA ARG A 297 -24.94 -14.34 -16.04
C ARG A 297 -25.75 -13.10 -16.42
N ASP A 298 -26.68 -12.73 -15.54
CA ASP A 298 -27.48 -11.51 -15.62
C ASP A 298 -27.97 -11.14 -14.21
N VAL A 299 -27.61 -9.96 -13.72
CA VAL A 299 -28.09 -9.40 -12.45
C VAL A 299 -28.53 -7.96 -12.66
N LYS A 300 -29.82 -7.71 -12.39
CA LYS A 300 -30.39 -6.37 -12.30
C LYS A 300 -30.31 -5.87 -10.86
N VAL A 301 -29.71 -4.70 -10.66
CA VAL A 301 -29.71 -3.98 -9.39
C VAL A 301 -30.51 -2.70 -9.54
N THR A 302 -31.52 -2.51 -8.69
CA THR A 302 -32.34 -1.30 -8.64
C THR A 302 -32.10 -0.58 -7.31
N VAL A 303 -31.80 0.72 -7.38
CA VAL A 303 -31.71 1.63 -6.23
C VAL A 303 -32.88 2.61 -6.27
N LYS A 304 -33.48 2.87 -5.12
CA LYS A 304 -34.59 3.82 -4.99
C LYS A 304 -34.47 4.64 -3.70
N GLY A 305 -34.44 5.97 -3.82
CA GLY A 305 -34.64 6.90 -2.69
C GLY A 305 -36.13 7.15 -2.41
N LYS A 306 -36.47 8.10 -1.53
CA LYS A 306 -37.88 8.33 -1.18
C LYS A 306 -38.68 8.97 -2.33
N GLU A 307 -38.16 10.06 -2.90
CA GLU A 307 -38.86 10.87 -3.91
C GLU A 307 -38.18 10.85 -5.29
N THR A 308 -37.16 9.99 -5.45
CA THR A 308 -36.36 9.86 -6.67
C THR A 308 -36.82 8.71 -7.57
N THR A 309 -36.62 8.88 -8.89
CA THR A 309 -36.77 7.80 -9.87
C THR A 309 -35.79 6.66 -9.56
N PRO A 310 -36.20 5.38 -9.71
CA PRO A 310 -35.28 4.27 -9.47
C PRO A 310 -34.12 4.30 -10.48
N LEU A 311 -32.89 4.17 -9.97
CA LEU A 311 -31.69 3.94 -10.78
C LEU A 311 -31.55 2.43 -11.01
N GLU A 312 -31.40 2.01 -12.26
CA GLU A 312 -31.31 0.61 -12.62
C GLU A 312 -29.96 0.30 -13.29
N PHE A 313 -29.32 -0.77 -12.84
CA PHE A 313 -28.02 -1.22 -13.31
C PHE A 313 -28.12 -2.69 -13.74
N HIS A 314 -27.59 -3.02 -14.91
CA HIS A 314 -27.61 -4.38 -15.45
C HIS A 314 -26.18 -4.89 -15.59
N VAL A 315 -25.86 -5.99 -14.90
CA VAL A 315 -24.54 -6.62 -14.93
C VAL A 315 -24.65 -7.99 -15.57
N HIS A 316 -23.98 -8.16 -16.69
CA HIS A 316 -23.90 -9.41 -17.44
C HIS A 316 -22.44 -9.87 -17.56
N GLN A 317 -22.22 -11.06 -18.12
CA GLN A 317 -20.89 -11.65 -18.30
C GLN A 317 -19.89 -10.75 -19.05
N ASN A 318 -20.37 -9.90 -19.98
CA ASN A 318 -19.52 -9.04 -20.82
C ASN A 318 -19.10 -7.72 -20.13
N ASN A 319 -19.88 -7.23 -19.16
CA ASN A 319 -19.65 -5.97 -18.46
C ASN A 319 -19.36 -6.15 -16.96
N LYS A 320 -19.13 -7.38 -16.48
CA LYS A 320 -18.84 -7.69 -15.06
C LYS A 320 -17.64 -6.95 -14.45
N LEU A 321 -16.68 -6.49 -15.25
CA LEU A 321 -15.54 -5.66 -14.82
C LEU A 321 -15.79 -4.14 -14.93
N VAL A 322 -16.92 -3.73 -15.51
CA VAL A 322 -17.30 -2.33 -15.62
C VAL A 322 -18.00 -1.91 -14.33
N LEU A 323 -17.53 -0.83 -13.71
CA LEU A 323 -18.22 -0.21 -12.58
C LEU A 323 -19.32 0.68 -13.14
N HIS A 324 -20.56 0.28 -12.93
CA HIS A 324 -21.71 1.10 -13.26
C HIS A 324 -21.96 2.04 -12.07
N GLN A 325 -21.63 3.32 -12.25
CA GLN A 325 -21.71 4.35 -11.21
C GLN A 325 -22.72 5.44 -11.59
N ALA A 326 -23.50 5.91 -10.62
CA ALA A 326 -24.39 7.06 -10.77
C ALA A 326 -24.40 7.91 -9.49
N SER A 327 -24.67 9.21 -9.65
CA SER A 327 -24.88 10.13 -8.52
C SER A 327 -26.22 9.86 -7.84
N LEU A 328 -26.22 9.90 -6.50
CA LEU A 328 -27.43 9.90 -5.68
C LEU A 328 -27.83 11.35 -5.38
N LEU A 329 -29.09 11.70 -5.65
CA LEU A 329 -29.56 13.09 -5.66
C LEU A 329 -29.78 13.67 -4.25
N GLU A 330 -30.15 12.85 -3.27
CA GLU A 330 -30.44 13.26 -1.88
C GLU A 330 -29.35 12.77 -0.93
N VAL A 331 -28.72 13.69 -0.19
CA VAL A 331 -27.76 13.40 0.89
C VAL A 331 -27.97 14.42 2.02
N PRO A 332 -28.23 14.02 3.27
CA PRO A 332 -28.45 12.65 3.75
C PRO A 332 -29.74 12.03 3.20
N GLY A 333 -29.88 10.69 3.24
CA GLY A 333 -31.03 10.02 2.63
C GLY A 333 -31.15 8.52 2.94
N MET A 334 -32.38 8.00 2.81
CA MET A 334 -32.67 6.57 2.87
C MET A 334 -32.88 6.01 1.46
N TYR A 335 -32.03 5.06 1.09
CA TYR A 335 -32.09 4.34 -0.17
C TYR A 335 -32.34 2.85 0.07
N THR A 336 -33.26 2.28 -0.69
CA THR A 336 -33.50 0.84 -0.76
C THR A 336 -32.74 0.28 -1.96
N VAL A 337 -32.04 -0.83 -1.76
CA VAL A 337 -31.34 -1.58 -2.81
C VAL A 337 -32.05 -2.92 -3.00
N GLN A 338 -32.32 -3.30 -4.24
CA GLN A 338 -32.82 -4.63 -4.60
C GLN A 338 -31.96 -5.20 -5.71
N ALA A 339 -31.67 -6.50 -5.66
CA ALA A 339 -30.93 -7.22 -6.69
C ALA A 339 -31.72 -8.48 -7.10
N THR A 340 -31.82 -8.73 -8.40
CA THR A 340 -32.56 -9.86 -8.99
C THR A 340 -31.78 -10.45 -10.16
N GLY A 341 -31.93 -11.75 -10.42
CA GLY A 341 -31.23 -12.46 -11.50
C GLY A 341 -30.37 -13.62 -11.00
N SER A 342 -29.28 -13.92 -11.71
CA SER A 342 -28.37 -15.03 -11.45
C SER A 342 -26.90 -14.60 -11.57
N GLY A 343 -26.23 -14.59 -10.42
CA GLY A 343 -24.84 -14.15 -10.25
C GLY A 343 -24.63 -13.44 -8.92
N CYS A 344 -23.37 -13.12 -8.60
CA CYS A 344 -23.02 -12.27 -7.47
C CYS A 344 -22.56 -10.89 -7.97
N VAL A 345 -23.00 -9.81 -7.34
CA VAL A 345 -22.56 -8.44 -7.64
C VAL A 345 -22.02 -7.77 -6.38
N TYR A 346 -20.95 -7.00 -6.52
CA TYR A 346 -20.45 -6.12 -5.48
C TYR A 346 -21.10 -4.74 -5.65
N ILE A 347 -21.58 -4.19 -4.53
CA ILE A 347 -22.33 -2.94 -4.46
C ILE A 347 -21.66 -2.03 -3.44
N GLN A 348 -21.37 -0.79 -3.84
CA GLN A 348 -20.71 0.21 -3.00
C GLN A 348 -21.44 1.56 -3.10
N SER A 349 -21.61 2.22 -1.96
CA SER A 349 -22.01 3.63 -1.91
C SER A 349 -20.84 4.43 -1.37
N THR A 350 -20.38 5.42 -2.14
CA THR A 350 -19.28 6.31 -1.74
C THR A 350 -19.84 7.69 -1.47
N LEU A 351 -19.64 8.16 -0.25
CA LEU A 351 -20.09 9.46 0.26
C LEU A 351 -18.87 10.38 0.33
N TYR A 352 -18.97 11.55 -0.29
CA TYR A 352 -17.97 12.61 -0.23
C TYR A 352 -18.58 13.83 0.46
N TYR A 353 -17.79 14.49 1.28
CA TYR A 353 -18.14 15.70 2.01
C TYR A 353 -16.84 16.44 2.35
N ASN A 354 -16.94 17.75 2.55
CA ASN A 354 -15.81 18.55 3.01
C ASN A 354 -16.04 18.87 4.49
N THR A 355 -15.04 18.63 5.33
CA THR A 355 -14.98 19.20 6.69
C THR A 355 -14.02 20.41 6.70
N PRO A 356 -14.11 21.32 7.68
CA PRO A 356 -13.00 22.21 8.00
C PRO A 356 -11.72 21.38 8.20
N PRO A 357 -10.54 21.85 7.74
CA PRO A 357 -9.30 21.12 8.00
C PRO A 357 -9.09 21.01 9.52
N PRO A 358 -8.75 19.82 10.04
CA PRO A 358 -8.42 19.69 11.46
C PRO A 358 -7.22 20.58 11.78
N LYS A 359 -7.11 21.01 13.04
CA LYS A 359 -5.90 21.70 13.51
C LYS A 359 -4.73 20.74 13.38
N ALA A 360 -3.92 20.93 12.35
CA ALA A 360 -2.79 20.07 12.08
C ALA A 360 -1.81 20.15 13.26
N GLU A 361 -1.56 19.01 13.91
CA GLU A 361 -0.39 18.86 14.76
C GLU A 361 0.84 18.96 13.85
N VAL A 362 1.63 20.03 14.04
CA VAL A 362 2.76 20.34 13.18
C VAL A 362 3.93 19.45 13.58
N VAL A 363 3.89 18.19 13.13
CA VAL A 363 4.89 17.14 13.39
C VAL A 363 6.23 17.42 12.69
N PHE A 364 6.22 18.25 11.64
CA PHE A 364 7.42 18.76 10.97
C PHE A 364 7.30 20.27 10.76
N LEU A 365 8.35 21.00 11.15
CA LEU A 365 8.56 22.40 10.78
C LEU A 365 9.44 22.45 9.52
N LEU A 366 8.85 22.93 8.43
CA LEU A 366 9.51 23.26 7.16
C LEU A 366 9.68 24.78 7.08
N ASP A 367 10.91 25.21 6.77
CA ASP A 367 11.32 26.59 6.56
C ASP A 367 12.00 26.69 5.18
N VAL A 368 11.67 27.73 4.41
CA VAL A 368 12.02 27.86 2.98
C VAL A 368 12.36 29.30 2.64
N GLU A 369 13.58 29.54 2.16
CA GLU A 369 14.05 30.85 1.71
C GLU A 369 14.67 30.76 0.31
N THR A 370 14.66 31.84 -0.46
CA THR A 370 15.53 31.98 -1.64
C THR A 370 16.80 32.75 -1.25
N VAL A 371 17.97 32.18 -1.57
CA VAL A 371 19.28 32.76 -1.19
C VAL A 371 19.48 34.17 -1.76
N THR A 372 18.86 34.46 -2.90
CA THR A 372 18.74 35.81 -3.48
C THR A 372 17.30 36.29 -3.41
N ARG A 373 17.06 37.45 -2.78
CA ARG A 373 15.76 38.11 -2.72
C ARG A 373 15.56 39.20 -3.81
N GLU A 374 16.63 39.55 -4.52
CA GLU A 374 16.64 40.54 -5.60
C GLU A 374 16.62 39.86 -6.97
N CYS A 375 15.72 40.31 -7.85
CA CYS A 375 15.42 39.69 -9.15
C CYS A 375 15.93 40.53 -10.32
N ASP A 376 17.25 40.72 -10.40
CA ASP A 376 17.93 41.67 -11.31
C ASP A 376 17.83 41.35 -12.83
N GLY A 377 16.90 40.50 -13.27
CA GLY A 377 16.64 40.13 -14.67
C GLY A 377 17.73 39.31 -15.39
N VAL A 378 18.99 39.41 -14.94
CA VAL A 378 20.16 38.75 -15.52
C VAL A 378 20.36 37.32 -14.98
N ARG A 379 20.00 37.08 -13.72
CA ARG A 379 20.15 35.76 -13.07
C ARG A 379 18.98 34.84 -13.45
N LYS A 380 19.30 33.81 -14.24
CA LYS A 380 18.37 32.74 -14.65
C LYS A 380 18.50 31.47 -13.80
N GLN A 381 19.14 31.59 -12.64
CA GLN A 381 19.30 30.56 -11.62
C GLN A 381 18.98 31.18 -10.27
N PHE A 382 18.26 30.42 -9.44
CA PHE A 382 17.94 30.77 -8.06
C PHE A 382 18.27 29.57 -7.18
N ASP A 383 18.84 29.81 -6.01
CA ASP A 383 19.17 28.76 -5.06
C ASP A 383 18.11 28.77 -3.94
N ILE A 384 17.38 27.67 -3.80
CA ILE A 384 16.31 27.49 -2.81
C ILE A 384 16.91 26.85 -1.56
N HIS A 385 16.85 27.56 -0.45
CA HIS A 385 17.18 27.03 0.87
C HIS A 385 15.97 26.29 1.45
N LEU A 386 16.18 25.06 1.90
CA LEU A 386 15.21 24.24 2.62
C LEU A 386 15.79 23.88 3.98
N SER A 387 14.99 24.03 5.04
CA SER A 387 15.33 23.61 6.40
C SER A 387 14.16 22.83 6.97
N VAL A 388 14.41 21.57 7.36
CA VAL A 388 13.41 20.69 7.96
C VAL A 388 13.86 20.28 9.36
N SER A 389 12.93 20.34 10.32
CA SER A 389 13.09 19.83 11.68
C SER A 389 11.82 19.12 12.17
N TYR A 390 11.99 18.10 13.01
CA TYR A 390 10.90 17.29 13.55
C TYR A 390 10.41 17.84 14.89
N THR A 391 9.12 17.66 15.17
CA THR A 391 8.42 18.22 16.35
C THR A 391 7.38 17.27 16.96
N GLY A 392 7.33 16.00 16.52
CA GLY A 392 6.52 14.95 17.17
C GLY A 392 7.22 14.29 18.37
N ASP A 393 6.54 13.36 19.04
CA ASP A 393 6.89 12.81 20.37
C ASP A 393 8.12 11.87 20.43
N ARG A 394 8.98 11.88 19.41
CA ARG A 394 10.15 10.99 19.29
C ARG A 394 11.43 11.82 19.16
N GLU A 395 12.56 11.26 19.60
CA GLU A 395 13.87 11.92 19.43
C GLU A 395 14.23 12.14 17.96
N THR A 396 13.79 11.23 17.09
CA THR A 396 13.95 11.30 15.63
C THR A 396 12.68 10.80 14.92
N SER A 397 12.45 11.30 13.71
CA SER A 397 11.51 10.70 12.77
C SER A 397 12.05 9.38 12.20
N ASN A 398 11.15 8.59 11.63
CA ASN A 398 11.51 7.59 10.62
C ASN A 398 12.00 8.25 9.32
N MET A 399 12.21 7.44 8.26
CA MET A 399 12.53 7.94 6.92
C MET A 399 11.54 9.03 6.49
N ALA A 400 12.05 10.20 6.10
CA ALA A 400 11.25 11.34 5.70
C ALA A 400 11.45 11.66 4.22
N LEU A 401 10.39 12.09 3.55
CA LEU A 401 10.42 12.56 2.16
C LEU A 401 10.22 14.07 2.16
N VAL A 402 11.17 14.81 1.58
CA VAL A 402 11.01 16.24 1.31
C VAL A 402 10.71 16.40 -0.17
N GLU A 403 9.46 16.74 -0.48
CA GLU A 403 9.02 16.98 -1.85
C GLU A 403 9.00 18.48 -2.14
N VAL A 404 9.62 18.87 -3.26
CA VAL A 404 9.82 20.25 -3.67
C VAL A 404 9.26 20.39 -5.09
N ASP A 405 8.01 20.82 -5.18
CA ASP A 405 7.35 21.09 -6.46
C ASP A 405 7.82 22.45 -7.01
N MET A 406 8.11 22.52 -8.31
CA MET A 406 8.73 23.67 -8.96
C MET A 406 7.68 24.70 -9.38
N LEU A 407 8.03 25.99 -9.29
CA LEU A 407 7.23 27.05 -9.90
C LEU A 407 7.22 26.93 -11.43
N SER A 408 6.08 27.25 -12.06
CA SER A 408 5.91 27.25 -13.51
C SER A 408 7.01 28.05 -14.22
N GLY A 409 7.72 27.41 -15.15
CA GLY A 409 8.84 28.01 -15.89
C GLY A 409 10.23 27.71 -15.31
N PHE A 410 10.33 27.05 -14.16
CA PHE A 410 11.60 26.60 -13.58
C PHE A 410 11.80 25.09 -13.72
N ILE A 411 13.06 24.66 -13.70
CA ILE A 411 13.48 23.26 -13.67
C ILE A 411 14.62 23.07 -12.64
N PRO A 412 14.70 21.93 -11.94
CA PRO A 412 15.76 21.69 -10.96
C PRO A 412 17.10 21.39 -11.64
N MET A 413 18.20 21.93 -11.10
CA MET A 413 19.52 21.73 -11.68
C MET A 413 20.11 20.38 -11.29
N LYS A 414 20.30 19.51 -12.28
CA LYS A 414 20.82 18.14 -12.11
C LYS A 414 22.18 18.04 -11.40
N LYS A 415 22.99 19.10 -11.40
CA LYS A 415 24.26 19.16 -10.65
C LYS A 415 24.01 19.35 -9.15
N SER A 416 23.30 20.41 -8.77
CA SER A 416 22.96 20.70 -7.36
C SER A 416 22.16 19.58 -6.69
N VAL A 417 21.18 18.98 -7.39
CA VAL A 417 20.39 17.90 -6.79
C VAL A 417 21.23 16.63 -6.56
N LYS A 418 22.26 16.36 -7.37
CA LYS A 418 23.26 15.33 -7.07
C LYS A 418 24.20 15.70 -5.93
N GLU A 419 24.53 16.99 -5.78
CA GLU A 419 25.38 17.46 -4.69
C GLU A 419 24.71 17.30 -3.31
N LEU A 420 23.37 17.22 -3.26
CA LEU A 420 22.63 16.83 -2.05
C LEU A 420 22.92 15.40 -1.59
N GLU A 421 23.27 14.47 -2.48
CA GLU A 421 23.57 13.07 -2.15
C GLU A 421 24.91 12.92 -1.40
N ASN A 422 25.72 13.99 -1.33
CA ASN A 422 26.90 14.07 -0.47
C ASN A 422 26.57 14.45 0.99
N VAL A 423 25.32 14.84 1.29
CA VAL A 423 24.90 15.24 2.65
C VAL A 423 24.55 14.00 3.46
N LEU A 424 25.23 13.77 4.59
CA LEU A 424 25.14 12.55 5.42
C LEU A 424 23.72 12.01 5.72
N LEU A 425 22.71 12.88 5.83
CA LEU A 425 21.32 12.51 6.12
C LEU A 425 20.48 12.18 4.86
N VAL A 426 20.97 12.55 3.66
CA VAL A 426 20.31 12.31 2.38
C VAL A 426 20.80 10.99 1.79
N LYS A 427 19.88 10.06 1.52
CA LYS A 427 20.20 8.74 0.94
C LYS A 427 20.01 8.67 -0.58
N LYS A 428 19.17 9.55 -1.12
CA LYS A 428 18.83 9.64 -2.55
C LYS A 428 18.18 11.00 -2.85
N ALA A 429 18.38 11.53 -4.04
CA ALA A 429 17.61 12.66 -4.55
C ALA A 429 17.07 12.37 -5.96
N GLU A 430 15.74 12.25 -6.09
CA GLU A 430 15.08 12.01 -7.38
C GLU A 430 14.68 13.33 -8.06
N ILE A 431 14.84 13.38 -9.38
CA ILE A 431 14.62 14.56 -10.22
C ILE A 431 13.55 14.25 -11.26
N LYS A 432 12.45 15.01 -11.22
CA LYS A 432 11.45 15.10 -12.28
C LYS A 432 11.53 16.50 -12.94
N PRO A 433 10.90 16.75 -14.09
CA PRO A 433 10.99 18.05 -14.77
C PRO A 433 10.42 19.22 -13.96
N ASP A 434 9.53 18.90 -13.02
CA ASP A 434 8.61 19.75 -12.28
C ASP A 434 8.71 19.56 -10.76
N LYS A 435 9.53 18.61 -10.28
CA LYS A 435 9.59 18.20 -8.87
C LYS A 435 10.95 17.60 -8.49
N VAL A 436 11.38 17.85 -7.26
CA VAL A 436 12.50 17.14 -6.61
C VAL A 436 11.98 16.40 -5.37
N THR A 437 12.35 15.13 -5.22
CA THR A 437 12.00 14.33 -4.04
C THR A 437 13.30 13.90 -3.35
N ILE A 438 13.54 14.41 -2.13
CA ILE A 438 14.76 14.16 -1.35
C ILE A 438 14.46 13.16 -0.24
N TYR A 439 15.22 12.07 -0.20
CA TYR A 439 15.06 10.98 0.76
C TYR A 439 15.97 11.20 1.97
N LEU A 440 15.38 11.38 3.15
CA LEU A 440 16.08 11.52 4.43
C LEU A 440 16.03 10.23 5.23
N GLU A 441 17.16 9.82 5.81
CA GLU A 441 17.25 8.67 6.71
C GLU A 441 16.45 8.87 8.01
N GLU A 442 16.64 10.04 8.62
CA GLU A 442 15.96 10.50 9.84
C GLU A 442 15.94 12.04 9.85
N VAL A 443 14.96 12.63 10.55
CA VAL A 443 14.96 14.05 10.93
C VAL A 443 14.96 14.12 12.46
N ARG A 444 15.91 14.84 13.04
CA ARG A 444 16.01 14.94 14.50
C ARG A 444 15.03 15.97 15.06
N GLY A 445 14.51 15.69 16.25
CA GLY A 445 13.71 16.64 17.03
C GLY A 445 14.57 17.83 17.48
N ARG A 446 13.97 19.00 17.66
CA ARG A 446 14.63 20.12 18.34
C ARG A 446 14.57 19.93 19.87
N PRO A 447 15.70 19.86 20.60
CA PRO A 447 15.69 19.96 22.06
C PRO A 447 15.12 21.31 22.50
N HIS A 448 14.50 21.35 23.68
CA HIS A 448 13.94 22.58 24.22
C HIS A 448 15.07 23.51 24.70
N ARG A 449 15.47 24.42 23.79
CA ARG A 449 16.59 25.39 23.87
C ARG A 449 17.99 24.76 23.60
N SER A 450 18.86 25.59 23.02
CA SER A 450 20.31 25.37 22.80
C SER A 450 20.74 24.10 22.04
N ALA A 451 20.34 23.97 20.76
CA ALA A 451 21.13 23.25 19.75
C ALA A 451 20.82 23.79 18.33
N GLN A 452 21.84 24.04 17.51
CA GLN A 452 21.67 24.21 16.06
C GLN A 452 21.59 22.82 15.41
N SER A 453 20.37 22.38 15.07
CA SER A 453 20.14 21.17 14.27
C SER A 453 19.07 21.44 13.22
N SER A 454 19.44 22.27 12.24
CA SER A 454 18.67 22.48 11.00
C SER A 454 19.29 21.65 9.89
N SER A 455 18.48 20.90 9.14
CA SER A 455 18.93 20.27 7.89
C SER A 455 18.95 21.30 6.76
N THR A 456 19.86 22.27 6.91
CA THR A 456 20.20 23.39 6.03
C THR A 456 20.65 22.88 4.64
N LYS A 457 19.73 22.84 3.68
CA LYS A 457 19.92 22.27 2.32
C LYS A 457 19.72 23.34 1.24
N VAL A 458 20.43 23.20 0.12
CA VAL A 458 20.32 24.10 -1.04
C VAL A 458 19.96 23.32 -2.30
N VAL A 459 18.86 23.71 -2.95
CA VAL A 459 18.40 23.20 -4.25
C VAL A 459 18.48 24.32 -5.29
N ALA A 460 19.46 24.26 -6.20
CA ALA A 460 19.54 25.20 -7.30
C ALA A 460 18.49 24.87 -8.38
N VAL A 461 17.73 25.89 -8.79
CA VAL A 461 16.74 25.82 -9.86
C VAL A 461 17.10 26.79 -10.99
N GLN A 462 16.89 26.37 -12.23
CA GLN A 462 17.21 27.15 -13.43
C GLN A 462 15.92 27.49 -14.19
N GLN A 463 15.84 28.72 -14.68
CA GLN A 463 14.73 29.18 -15.51
C GLN A 463 14.81 28.54 -16.90
N LYS A 464 13.69 28.01 -17.39
CA LYS A 464 13.59 27.35 -18.69
C LYS A 464 13.58 28.40 -19.80
N TYR A 465 14.52 28.30 -20.75
CA TYR A 465 14.54 29.17 -21.93
C TYR A 465 13.34 28.85 -22.84
N PHE A 466 12.44 29.81 -23.01
CA PHE A 466 11.57 29.86 -24.19
C PHE A 466 12.22 30.76 -25.24
N VAL A 467 12.61 30.17 -26.37
CA VAL A 467 12.88 30.93 -27.59
C VAL A 467 11.53 31.17 -28.28
N LEU A 468 10.83 32.23 -27.88
CA LEU A 468 9.69 32.73 -28.63
C LEU A 468 10.20 33.50 -29.85
N ARG A 469 10.07 32.88 -31.02
CA ARG A 469 10.28 33.51 -32.31
C ARG A 469 9.07 34.41 -32.60
N ILE A 470 9.25 35.73 -32.55
CA ILE A 470 8.16 36.71 -32.71
C ILE A 470 8.30 37.42 -34.06
N SER A 471 7.68 36.83 -35.08
CA SER A 471 7.17 37.44 -36.33
C SER A 471 6.39 36.35 -37.06
#